data_AF-A0A1M7E8Y8-F1
#
_entry.id   AF-A0A1M7E8Y8-F1
#
_cell.length_a   1.000
_cell.length_b   1.000
_cell.length_c   1.000
_cell.angle_alpha   90.00
_cell.angle_beta   90.00
_cell.angle_gamma   90.00
#
_symmetry.space_group_name_H-M   'P 1'
#
loop_
_entity.id
_entity.type
_entity.pdbx_description
1 polymer ?
#
loop_
_entity_poly.entity_id
_entity_poly.type
_entity_poly.pdbx_seq_one_letter_code
_entity_poly.pdbx_strand_id
1 'polypeptide(L)' 'MQNIPDKNESMSTLRFTLGVLTNKLKRLPLGTAEWRQCADELLDINDKINSLQAAMADYGR' A
#
# COMPACT_ATOMS: atom_id res chain seq x y z
N MET A 1 8.21 -18.47 16.16
CA MET A 1 7.02 -17.62 15.96
C MET A 1 7.24 -16.85 14.67
N GLN A 2 6.45 -17.12 13.63
CA GLN A 2 6.54 -16.35 12.39
C GLN A 2 5.97 -14.95 12.66
N ASN A 3 6.75 -13.91 12.34
CA ASN A 3 6.29 -12.53 12.31
C ASN A 3 5.12 -12.44 11.33
N ILE A 4 3.91 -12.35 11.87
CA ILE A 4 2.73 -11.94 11.12
C ILE A 4 2.82 -10.41 11.05
N PRO A 5 3.21 -9.81 9.91
CA PRO A 5 3.25 -8.35 9.80
C PRO A 5 1.84 -7.84 10.06
N ASP A 6 1.69 -7.05 11.14
CA ASP A 6 0.51 -6.28 11.54
C ASP A 6 -0.72 -6.43 10.62
N LYS A 7 -1.41 -7.58 10.69
CA LYS A 7 -2.44 -7.99 9.70
C LYS A 7 -3.79 -7.27 9.87
N ASN A 8 -3.84 -6.20 10.66
CA ASN A 8 -5.06 -5.48 10.99
C ASN A 8 -5.19 -4.10 10.32
N GLU A 9 -4.39 -3.78 9.30
CA GLU A 9 -4.72 -2.65 8.44
C GLU A 9 -5.97 -2.96 7.62
N SER A 10 -7.07 -2.28 7.96
CA SER A 10 -8.31 -2.37 7.19
C SER A 10 -8.11 -1.93 5.74
N MET A 11 -8.86 -2.51 4.80
CA MET A 11 -8.87 -2.10 3.38
C MET A 11 -9.09 -0.58 3.21
N SER A 12 -9.89 0.03 4.07
CA SER A 12 -10.09 1.48 4.12
C SER A 12 -8.83 2.25 4.50
N THR A 13 -8.05 1.76 5.47
CA THR A 13 -6.78 2.36 5.88
C THR A 13 -5.79 2.33 4.73
N LEU A 14 -5.63 1.17 4.08
CA LEU A 14 -4.71 1.02 2.94
C LEU A 14 -5.08 1.94 1.79
N ARG A 15 -6.37 2.04 1.43
CA ARG A 15 -6.85 2.96 0.39
C ARG A 15 -6.61 4.43 0.74
N PHE A 16 -6.81 4.79 2.01
CA PHE A 16 -6.52 6.14 2.48
C PHE A 16 -5.03 6.44 2.35
N THR A 17 -4.16 5.56 2.85
CA THR A 17 -2.71 5.73 2.77
C THR A 17 -2.22 5.78 1.32
N LEU A 18 -2.76 4.94 0.44
CA LEU A 18 -2.49 4.99 -1.01
C LEU A 18 -2.81 6.38 -1.59
N GLY A 19 -3.95 6.97 -1.21
CA GLY A 19 -4.33 8.31 -1.62
C GLY A 19 -3.37 9.40 -1.11
N VAL A 20 -2.94 9.31 0.15
CA VAL A 20 -1.96 10.23 0.75
C VAL A 20 -0.62 10.14 0.03
N LEU A 21 -0.08 8.95 -0.17
CA LEU A 21 1.20 8.74 -0.86
C LEU A 21 1.13 9.18 -2.32
N THR A 22 0.03 8.91 -3.03
CA THR A 22 -0.17 9.39 -4.40
C THR A 22 -0.10 10.92 -4.47
N ASN A 23 -0.75 11.61 -3.53
CA ASN A 23 -0.70 13.07 -3.47
C ASN A 23 0.68 13.60 -3.08
N LYS A 24 1.40 12.92 -2.19
CA LYS A 24 2.78 13.25 -1.82
C LYS A 24 3.72 13.08 -3.02
N LEU A 25 3.63 11.97 -3.74
CA LEU A 25 4.46 11.65 -4.90
C LEU A 25 4.31 12.69 -6.01
N LYS A 26 3.09 13.19 -6.26
CA LYS A 26 2.81 14.26 -7.24
C LYS A 26 3.48 15.60 -6.91
N ARG A 27 3.84 15.82 -5.64
CA ARG A 27 4.46 17.07 -5.16
C ARG A 27 5.98 16.95 -5.03
N LEU A 28 6.53 15.74 -5.09
CA LEU A 28 7.96 15.50 -4.97
C LEU A 28 8.63 15.65 -6.35
N PRO A 29 9.80 16.30 -6.44
CA PRO A 29 10.54 16.36 -7.69
C PRO A 29 10.95 14.95 -8.14
N LEU A 30 10.79 14.67 -9.44
CA LEU A 30 11.12 13.36 -9.99
C LEU A 30 12.61 13.02 -9.76
N GLY A 31 12.87 11.78 -9.35
CA GLY A 31 14.22 11.24 -9.23
C GLY A 31 14.94 11.56 -7.91
N THR A 32 14.35 12.34 -7.00
CA THR A 32 14.92 12.51 -5.65
C THR A 32 14.82 11.22 -4.83
N ALA A 33 15.60 11.12 -3.75
CA ALA A 33 15.55 9.98 -2.86
C ALA A 33 14.17 9.84 -2.21
N GLU A 34 13.57 10.97 -1.80
CA GLU A 34 12.25 11.04 -1.21
C GLU A 34 11.16 10.62 -2.20
N TRP A 35 11.31 10.99 -3.48
CA TRP A 35 10.39 10.55 -4.53
C TRP A 35 10.44 9.03 -4.69
N ARG A 36 11.65 8.45 -4.74
CA ARG A 36 11.83 6.99 -4.87
C ARG A 36 11.25 6.25 -3.67
N GLN A 37 11.58 6.69 -2.45
CA GLN A 37 11.01 6.12 -1.23
C GLN A 37 9.48 6.17 -1.23
N CYS A 38 8.90 7.31 -1.61
CA CYS A 38 7.45 7.45 -1.70
C CYS A 38 6.83 6.55 -2.79
N ALA A 39 7.55 6.31 -3.89
CA ALA A 39 7.10 5.39 -4.94
C ALA A 39 7.15 3.93 -4.48
N ASP A 40 8.23 3.54 -3.78
CA ASP A 40 8.40 2.19 -3.24
C ASP A 40 7.33 1.88 -2.19
N GLU A 41 7.03 2.82 -1.28
CA GLU A 41 5.93 2.69 -0.31
C GLU A 41 4.56 2.57 -1.00
N LEU A 42 4.34 3.30 -2.10
CA LEU A 42 3.09 3.24 -2.86
C LEU A 42 2.90 1.86 -3.49
N LEU A 43 3.96 1.28 -4.04
CA LEU A 43 3.96 -0.08 -4.59
C LEU A 43 3.62 -1.13 -3.53
N ASP A 44 4.27 -1.07 -2.36
CA ASP A 44 4.00 -2.00 -1.25
C ASP A 44 2.53 -1.96 -0.79
N ILE A 45 1.96 -0.76 -0.65
CA ILE A 45 0.54 -0.61 -0.27
C ILE A 45 -0.39 -1.15 -1.35
N ASN A 46 -0.08 -0.91 -2.62
CA ASN A 46 -0.86 -1.44 -3.73
C ASN A 46 -0.87 -2.97 -3.75
N ASP A 47 0.29 -3.60 -3.48
CA ASP A 47 0.42 -5.06 -3.40
C ASP A 47 -0.35 -5.65 -2.20
N LYS A 48 -0.35 -4.96 -1.06
CA LYS A 48 -1.18 -5.33 0.10
C LYS A 48 -2.67 -5.28 -0.22
N ILE A 49 -3.13 -4.24 -0.92
CA ILE A 49 -4.52 -4.13 -1.36
C ILE A 49 -4.88 -5.29 -2.28
N ASN A 50 -4.06 -5.56 -3.30
CA ASN A 50 -4.31 -6.65 -4.25
C ASN A 50 -4.37 -8.01 -3.54
N SER A 51 -3.46 -8.25 -2.59
CA SER A 51 -3.42 -9.49 -1.80
C SER A 51 -4.67 -9.68 -0.95
N LEU A 52 -5.14 -8.61 -0.29
CA LEU A 52 -6.39 -8.65 0.48
C LEU A 52 -7.63 -8.83 -0.42
N GLN A 53 -7.65 -8.20 -1.60
CA GLN A 53 -8.73 -8.39 -2.56
C GLN A 53 -8.80 -9.83 -3.08
N ALA A 54 -7.66 -10.44 -3.39
CA ALA A 54 -7.58 -11.84 -3.77
C ALA A 54 -8.08 -12.76 -2.64
N ALA A 55 -7.61 -12.54 -1.42
CA ALA A 55 -8.03 -13.33 -0.25
C ALA A 55 -9.54 -13.23 0.03
N MET A 56 -10.14 -12.05 -0.14
CA MET A 56 -11.59 -11.88 -0.02
C MET A 56 -12.37 -12.56 -1.14
N ALA A 57 -11.86 -12.56 -2.37
CA ALA A 57 -12.48 -13.25 -3.49
C ALA A 57 -12.44 -14.78 -3.31
N ASP A 58 -11.34 -15.31 -2.79
CA ASP A 58 -11.18 -16.74 -2.52
C ASP A 58 -12.06 -17.23 -1.35
N TYR A 59 -12.34 -16.37 -0.35
CA TYR A 59 -13.24 -16.70 0.76
C TYR A 59 -14.72 -16.82 0.37
N GLY A 60 -15.10 -16.31 -0.81
CA GLY A 60 -16.47 -16.34 -1.32
C GLY A 60 -16.80 -17.55 -2.19
N ARG A 61 -15.90 -18.52 -2.30
CA ARG A 61 -16.00 -19.70 -3.19
C ARG A 61 -16.12 -20.98 -2.39
#